data_AF-X1F9K6-F1
#
_entry.id   AF-X1F9K6-F1
#
_cell.length_a   1.000
_cell.length_b   1.000
_cell.length_c   1.000
_cell.angle_alpha   90.00
_cell.angle_beta   90.00
_cell.angle_gamma   90.00
#
_symmetry.space_group_name_H-M   'P 1'
#
loop_
_entity.id
_entity.type
_entity.pdbx_description
1 polymer ?
#
loop_
_entity_poly.entity_id
_entity_poly.type
_entity_poly.pdbx_seq_one_letter_code
_entity_poly.pdbx_strand_id
1 'polypeptide(L)'
;RMPCSPAEAQAADYIKKELEKTCDEVNLEPFKCHPRAFLGWIRIDILLISISILNFLLMPFIAPNLFSRILLITIAVILNIFAFLILWNEFFNYREFIDKLFKERDSQNVVGKIKAKGELKKIIIFSGHHDSALQFNLLRYLKLGYVVIIFLGLGTLFIWMIISIVIFILIFFDLEYTLFYNFTVILFIIGIPAFIGLFFFVSSGEKANKVPGAIDNLSAVAVILGLGKYLKTHKQTILNNIEIRLISFGCEEAGLRGAYRYVTRHLEELKKNNAEII
;
A
#
# COMPACT_ATOMS: atom_id res chain seq x y z
N ARG A 1 -13.77 -5.57 6.93
CA ARG A 1 -13.86 -4.13 7.28
C ARG A 1 -12.87 -3.38 6.40
N MET A 2 -13.07 -3.43 5.08
CA MET A 2 -12.09 -2.85 4.17
C MET A 2 -11.93 -1.33 4.38
N PRO A 3 -10.77 -0.75 4.05
CA PRO A 3 -10.51 0.68 4.20
C PRO A 3 -11.62 1.57 3.64
N CYS A 4 -12.01 2.62 4.40
CA CYS A 4 -13.08 3.57 4.05
C CYS A 4 -14.43 2.94 3.70
N SER A 5 -14.81 1.82 4.34
CA SER A 5 -16.12 1.21 4.18
C SER A 5 -17.02 1.52 5.38
N PRO A 6 -18.35 1.44 5.23
CA PRO A 6 -19.25 1.59 6.37
C PRO A 6 -18.94 0.61 7.53
N ALA A 7 -18.44 -0.58 7.21
CA ALA A 7 -18.04 -1.56 8.22
C ALA A 7 -16.76 -1.19 8.98
N GLU A 8 -15.86 -0.42 8.34
CA GLU A 8 -14.67 0.14 9.00
C GLU A 8 -15.07 1.28 9.94
N ALA A 9 -15.95 2.19 9.51
CA ALA A 9 -16.53 3.22 10.36
C ALA A 9 -17.29 2.65 11.58
N GLN A 10 -18.12 1.61 11.37
CA GLN A 10 -18.80 0.93 12.47
C GLN A 10 -17.84 0.29 13.49
N ALA A 11 -16.70 -0.23 13.02
CA ALA A 11 -15.67 -0.77 13.91
C ALA A 11 -14.97 0.35 14.70
N ALA A 12 -14.66 1.48 14.06
CA ALA A 12 -14.13 2.65 14.73
C ALA A 12 -15.08 3.15 15.83
N ASP A 13 -16.38 3.24 15.55
CA ASP A 13 -17.40 3.62 16.53
C ASP A 13 -17.48 2.65 17.70
N TYR A 14 -17.38 1.34 17.44
CA TYR A 14 -17.37 0.33 18.49
C TYR A 14 -16.13 0.48 19.39
N ILE A 15 -14.95 0.63 18.79
CA ILE A 15 -13.68 0.80 19.51
C ILE A 15 -13.71 2.07 20.34
N LYS A 16 -14.22 3.18 19.78
CA LYS A 16 -14.41 4.45 20.49
C LYS A 16 -15.23 4.24 21.76
N LYS A 17 -16.39 3.59 21.66
CA LYS A 17 -17.27 3.30 22.81
C LYS A 17 -16.58 2.44 23.87
N GLU A 18 -15.73 1.49 23.49
CA GLU A 18 -14.96 0.69 24.46
C GLU A 18 -13.86 1.51 25.13
N LEU A 19 -13.15 2.36 24.37
CA LEU A 19 -12.11 3.24 24.91
C LEU A 19 -12.71 4.31 25.84
N GLU A 20 -13.90 4.85 25.56
CA GLU A 20 -14.59 5.84 26.40
C GLU A 20 -14.87 5.31 27.82
N LYS A 21 -14.97 3.99 27.97
CA LYS A 21 -15.13 3.36 29.29
C LYS A 21 -13.84 3.37 30.11
N THR A 22 -12.68 3.60 29.51
CA THR A 22 -11.38 3.34 30.13
C THR A 22 -10.38 4.50 30.07
N CYS A 23 -10.45 5.33 29.02
CA CYS A 23 -9.59 6.49 28.80
C CYS A 23 -10.22 7.77 29.37
N ASP A 24 -9.38 8.79 29.61
CA ASP A 24 -9.83 10.11 30.09
C ASP A 24 -10.36 10.98 28.93
N GLU A 25 -9.86 10.77 27.71
CA GLU A 25 -10.29 11.45 26.49
C GLU A 25 -10.26 10.47 25.32
N VAL A 26 -11.28 10.48 24.45
CA VAL A 26 -11.33 9.64 23.26
C VAL A 26 -11.82 10.46 22.07
N ASN A 27 -11.01 10.52 21.02
CA ASN A 27 -11.31 11.26 19.81
C ASN A 27 -11.38 10.32 18.61
N LEU A 28 -12.35 10.58 17.74
CA LEU A 28 -12.27 10.14 16.36
C LEU A 28 -11.58 11.23 15.56
N GLU A 29 -10.57 10.82 14.83
CA GLU A 29 -9.71 11.70 14.06
C GLU A 29 -9.94 11.45 12.57
N PRO A 30 -10.90 12.18 11.93
CA PRO A 30 -11.24 11.95 10.55
C PRO A 30 -10.12 12.39 9.60
N PHE A 31 -10.02 11.68 8.48
CA PHE A 31 -9.14 12.01 7.37
C PHE A 31 -9.70 11.47 6.05
N LYS A 32 -9.10 11.90 4.95
CA LYS A 32 -9.41 11.42 3.61
C LYS A 32 -8.22 10.71 2.98
N CYS A 33 -8.51 9.68 2.20
CA CYS A 33 -7.52 8.97 1.39
C CYS A 33 -8.17 8.28 0.19
N HIS A 34 -7.34 7.69 -0.67
CA HIS A 34 -7.76 6.94 -1.85
C HIS A 34 -7.50 5.43 -1.63
N PRO A 35 -8.40 4.71 -0.93
CA PRO A 35 -8.11 3.39 -0.33
C PRO A 35 -7.81 2.26 -1.34
N ARG A 36 -7.94 2.53 -2.64
CA ARG A 36 -7.70 1.57 -3.71
C ARG A 36 -6.39 1.82 -4.47
N ALA A 37 -5.70 2.92 -4.21
CA ALA A 37 -4.47 3.26 -4.91
C ALA A 37 -3.32 2.31 -4.57
N PHE A 38 -3.12 2.03 -3.28
CA PHE A 38 -2.01 1.22 -2.76
C PHE A 38 -1.92 -0.21 -3.32
N LEU A 39 -3.02 -0.81 -3.78
CA LEU A 39 -3.01 -2.08 -4.52
C LEU A 39 -3.43 -1.92 -5.99
N GLY A 40 -3.96 -0.75 -6.35
CA GLY A 40 -4.40 -0.42 -7.70
C GLY A 40 -3.25 -0.19 -8.66
N TRP A 41 -2.08 0.22 -8.15
CA TRP A 41 -0.86 0.38 -8.94
C TRP A 41 -0.49 -0.87 -9.73
N ILE A 42 -0.72 -2.06 -9.16
CA ILE A 42 -0.39 -3.35 -9.80
C ILE A 42 -1.05 -3.46 -11.18
N ARG A 43 -2.33 -3.07 -11.29
CA ARG A 43 -3.04 -3.11 -12.58
C ARG A 43 -2.51 -2.09 -13.56
N ILE A 44 -2.17 -0.89 -13.07
CA ILE A 44 -1.62 0.18 -13.91
C ILE A 44 -0.27 -0.24 -14.47
N ASP A 45 0.63 -0.76 -13.63
CA ASP A 45 1.95 -1.22 -14.05
C ASP A 45 1.88 -2.36 -15.05
N ILE A 46 0.99 -3.33 -14.86
CA ILE A 46 0.79 -4.41 -15.83
C ILE A 46 0.36 -3.86 -17.18
N LEU A 47 -0.55 -2.88 -17.21
CA LEU A 47 -0.97 -2.24 -18.46
C LEU A 47 0.18 -1.48 -19.11
N LEU A 48 0.94 -0.68 -18.35
CA LEU A 48 2.07 0.09 -18.85
C LEU A 48 3.15 -0.83 -19.44
N ILE A 49 3.51 -1.90 -18.74
CA ILE A 49 4.53 -2.87 -19.17
C ILE A 49 4.03 -3.67 -20.37
N SER A 50 2.77 -4.10 -20.37
CA SER A 50 2.20 -4.82 -21.51
C SER A 50 2.19 -3.95 -22.76
N ILE A 51 1.77 -2.68 -22.63
CA ILE A 51 1.81 -1.72 -23.74
C ILE A 51 3.25 -1.48 -24.19
N SER A 52 4.21 -1.35 -23.26
CA SER A 52 5.63 -1.19 -23.57
C SER A 52 6.20 -2.38 -24.38
N ILE A 53 5.93 -3.61 -23.94
CA ILE A 53 6.36 -4.82 -24.66
C ILE A 53 5.68 -4.90 -26.03
N LEU A 54 4.36 -4.71 -26.10
CA LEU A 54 3.61 -4.78 -27.36
C LEU A 54 4.08 -3.70 -28.35
N ASN A 55 4.39 -2.49 -27.86
CA ASN A 55 4.94 -1.42 -28.67
C ASN A 55 6.25 -1.85 -29.36
N PHE A 56 7.16 -2.48 -28.61
CA PHE A 56 8.40 -3.02 -29.17
C PHE A 56 8.15 -4.21 -30.11
N LEU A 57 7.27 -5.15 -29.76
CA LEU A 57 6.98 -6.32 -30.59
C LEU A 57 6.33 -5.94 -31.93
N LEU A 58 5.54 -4.86 -31.97
CA LEU A 58 4.90 -4.38 -33.19
C LEU A 58 5.82 -3.49 -34.05
N MET A 59 6.90 -2.95 -33.46
CA MET A 59 7.82 -2.03 -34.12
C MET A 59 8.32 -2.51 -35.50
N PRO A 60 8.72 -3.78 -35.72
CA PRO A 60 9.16 -4.23 -37.04
C PRO A 60 8.12 -4.09 -38.16
N PHE A 61 6.83 -4.03 -37.81
CA PHE A 61 5.72 -3.96 -38.76
C PHE A 61 5.24 -2.52 -39.00
N ILE A 62 5.41 -1.62 -38.03
CA ILE A 62 4.82 -0.27 -38.05
C ILE A 62 5.87 0.85 -38.11
N ALA A 63 7.15 0.55 -37.90
CA ALA A 63 8.26 1.52 -37.89
C ALA A 63 9.25 1.25 -39.04
N PRO A 64 8.95 1.74 -40.27
CA PRO A 64 9.72 1.44 -41.47
C PRO A 64 11.12 2.11 -41.49
N ASN A 65 11.32 3.18 -40.71
CA ASN A 65 12.56 3.94 -40.71
C ASN A 65 13.16 4.06 -39.29
N LEU A 66 14.46 4.38 -39.22
CA LEU A 66 15.22 4.49 -37.96
C LEU A 66 14.57 5.45 -36.97
N PHE A 67 14.11 6.62 -37.42
CA PHE A 67 13.45 7.61 -36.57
C PHE A 67 12.21 7.05 -35.87
N SER A 68 11.31 6.39 -36.62
CA SER A 68 10.11 5.76 -36.06
C SER A 68 10.44 4.64 -35.07
N ARG A 69 11.52 3.87 -35.30
CA ARG A 69 11.99 2.85 -34.36
C ARG A 69 12.47 3.48 -33.07
N ILE A 70 13.34 4.49 -33.15
CA ILE A 70 13.85 5.26 -32.00
C ILE A 70 12.67 5.82 -31.20
N LEU A 71 11.68 6.42 -31.86
CA LEU A 71 10.49 6.98 -31.21
C LEU A 71 9.72 5.91 -30.42
N LEU A 72 9.42 4.76 -31.03
CA LEU A 72 8.67 3.68 -30.38
C LEU A 72 9.43 3.10 -29.19
N ILE A 73 10.73 2.76 -29.34
CA ILE A 73 11.50 2.23 -28.22
C ILE A 73 11.68 3.28 -27.11
N THR A 74 11.74 4.58 -27.44
CA THR A 74 11.75 5.65 -26.43
C THR A 74 10.45 5.66 -25.62
N ILE A 75 9.29 5.52 -26.28
CA ILE A 75 7.99 5.42 -25.60
C ILE A 75 7.98 4.19 -24.68
N ALA A 76 8.46 3.04 -25.15
CA ALA A 76 8.54 1.83 -24.34
C ALA A 76 9.41 2.02 -23.07
N VAL A 77 10.58 2.66 -23.20
CA VAL A 77 11.46 2.99 -22.06
C VAL A 77 10.77 3.97 -21.09
N ILE A 78 10.11 5.02 -21.59
CA ILE A 78 9.38 5.98 -20.74
C ILE A 78 8.28 5.28 -19.95
N LEU A 79 7.50 4.40 -20.59
CA LEU A 79 6.46 3.62 -19.92
C LEU A 79 7.05 2.73 -18.82
N ASN A 80 8.20 2.09 -19.06
CA ASN A 80 8.89 1.27 -18.06
C ASN A 80 9.40 2.09 -16.87
N ILE A 81 10.00 3.25 -17.13
CA ILE A 81 10.45 4.18 -16.08
C ILE A 81 9.24 4.64 -15.25
N PHE A 82 8.13 4.98 -15.90
CA PHE A 82 6.93 5.43 -15.21
C PHE A 82 6.32 4.32 -14.34
N ALA A 83 6.23 3.09 -14.86
CA ALA A 83 5.80 1.92 -14.07
C ALA A 83 6.72 1.70 -12.86
N PHE A 84 8.05 1.77 -13.04
CA PHE A 84 8.99 1.66 -11.93
C PHE A 84 8.78 2.77 -10.88
N LEU A 85 8.56 4.01 -11.30
CA LEU A 85 8.29 5.12 -10.38
C LEU A 85 6.99 4.92 -9.60
N ILE A 86 5.96 4.36 -10.24
CA ILE A 86 4.71 4.00 -9.57
C ILE A 86 4.97 2.94 -8.50
N LEU A 87 5.56 1.79 -8.87
CA LEU A 87 5.96 0.74 -7.93
C LEU A 87 6.79 1.30 -6.76
N TRP A 88 7.81 2.11 -7.07
CA TRP A 88 8.71 2.68 -6.07
C TRP A 88 8.00 3.59 -5.07
N ASN A 89 7.15 4.51 -5.56
CA ASN A 89 6.49 5.46 -4.69
C ASN A 89 5.33 4.82 -3.92
N GLU A 90 4.47 4.04 -4.57
CA GLU A 90 3.29 3.44 -3.94
C GLU A 90 3.65 2.32 -2.98
N PHE A 91 4.44 1.34 -3.43
CA PHE A 91 4.67 0.12 -2.67
C PHE A 91 5.84 0.25 -1.67
N PHE A 92 7.00 0.77 -2.11
CA PHE A 92 8.18 0.84 -1.24
C PHE A 92 8.19 2.05 -0.31
N ASN A 93 7.75 3.21 -0.79
CA ASN A 93 7.78 4.45 -0.01
C ASN A 93 6.43 4.84 0.60
N TYR A 94 5.36 4.09 0.33
CA TYR A 94 4.01 4.37 0.81
C TYR A 94 3.54 5.81 0.49
N ARG A 95 4.02 6.41 -0.60
CA ARG A 95 3.64 7.76 -1.04
C ARG A 95 2.36 7.72 -1.86
N GLU A 96 1.57 8.77 -1.74
CA GLU A 96 0.32 8.92 -2.50
C GLU A 96 0.58 9.46 -3.92
N PHE A 97 1.21 8.66 -4.79
CA PHE A 97 1.74 9.11 -6.08
C PHE A 97 0.69 9.09 -7.19
N ILE A 98 -0.08 8.00 -7.30
CA ILE A 98 -1.16 7.82 -8.27
C ILE A 98 -2.56 7.89 -7.63
N ASP A 99 -2.64 8.18 -6.33
CA ASP A 99 -3.89 8.17 -5.55
C ASP A 99 -5.04 8.96 -6.19
N LYS A 100 -4.75 10.09 -6.84
CA LYS A 100 -5.75 10.94 -7.51
C LYS A 100 -6.48 10.26 -8.68
N LEU A 101 -5.95 9.15 -9.20
CA LEU A 101 -6.63 8.33 -10.22
C LEU A 101 -7.75 7.47 -9.62
N PHE A 102 -7.80 7.35 -8.30
CA PHE A 102 -8.77 6.56 -7.57
C PHE A 102 -9.80 7.48 -6.90
N LYS A 103 -10.87 6.89 -6.36
CA LYS A 103 -11.92 7.65 -5.66
C LYS A 103 -11.47 7.97 -4.24
N GLU A 104 -11.47 9.25 -3.88
CA GLU A 104 -11.29 9.73 -2.50
C GLU A 104 -12.47 9.26 -1.62
N ARG A 105 -12.17 8.87 -0.38
CA ARG A 105 -13.14 8.48 0.63
C ARG A 105 -12.70 8.91 2.03
N ASP A 106 -13.66 8.96 2.94
CA ASP A 106 -13.44 9.27 4.35
C ASP A 106 -13.05 8.01 5.15
N SER A 107 -12.20 8.19 6.16
CA SER A 107 -11.85 7.22 7.21
C SER A 107 -11.47 7.98 8.48
N GLN A 108 -11.12 7.27 9.55
CA GLN A 108 -10.88 7.82 10.87
C GLN A 108 -9.89 6.98 11.65
N ASN A 109 -9.07 7.65 12.46
CA ASN A 109 -8.34 6.99 13.55
C ASN A 109 -9.16 7.09 14.84
N VAL A 110 -9.02 6.11 15.72
CA VAL A 110 -9.56 6.16 17.08
C VAL A 110 -8.42 6.36 18.07
N VAL A 111 -8.44 7.46 18.81
CA VAL A 111 -7.35 7.84 19.73
C VAL A 111 -7.92 7.97 21.14
N GLY A 112 -7.62 6.99 22.00
CA GLY A 112 -7.87 7.07 23.44
C GLY A 112 -6.64 7.55 24.19
N LYS A 113 -6.81 8.51 25.10
CA LYS A 113 -5.73 9.07 25.94
C LYS A 113 -6.00 8.83 27.41
N ILE A 114 -5.00 8.32 28.11
CA ILE A 114 -4.94 8.29 29.57
C ILE A 114 -3.92 9.36 29.98
N LYS A 115 -4.40 10.46 30.54
CA LYS A 115 -3.63 11.68 30.74
C LYS A 115 -2.59 11.50 31.84
N ALA A 116 -1.45 12.17 31.67
CA ALA A 116 -0.49 12.34 32.74
C ALA A 116 -1.15 13.06 33.93
N LYS A 117 -0.83 12.64 35.16
CA LYS A 117 -1.36 13.29 36.38
C LYS A 117 -0.60 14.58 36.72
N GLY A 118 0.66 14.69 36.30
CA GLY A 118 1.52 15.85 36.50
C GLY A 118 2.00 16.44 35.18
N GLU A 119 3.17 17.09 35.21
CA GLU A 119 3.81 17.63 34.01
C GLU A 119 4.10 16.50 32.99
N LEU A 120 3.52 16.62 31.79
CA LEU A 120 3.75 15.68 30.70
C LEU A 120 5.19 15.77 30.21
N LYS A 121 5.92 14.65 30.27
CA LYS A 121 7.30 14.54 29.78
C LYS A 121 7.45 13.49 28.69
N LYS A 122 6.56 12.48 28.66
CA LYS A 122 6.64 11.37 27.73
C LYS A 122 5.26 10.90 27.28
N ILE A 123 5.11 10.58 25.99
CA ILE A 123 3.94 9.89 25.44
C ILE A 123 4.33 8.45 25.11
N ILE A 124 3.56 7.48 25.57
CA ILE A 124 3.70 6.07 25.15
C ILE A 124 2.46 5.69 24.35
N ILE A 125 2.66 5.23 23.12
CA ILE A 125 1.61 4.84 22.19
C ILE A 125 1.58 3.32 22.09
N PHE A 126 0.44 2.73 22.39
CA PHE A 126 0.12 1.35 21.99
C PHE A 126 -0.87 1.40 20.85
N SER A 127 -0.58 0.67 19.77
CA SER A 127 -1.39 0.78 18.56
C SER A 127 -1.80 -0.55 17.94
N GLY A 128 -2.89 -0.49 17.19
CA GLY A 128 -3.29 -1.50 16.21
C GLY A 128 -4.05 -0.83 15.07
N HIS A 129 -4.59 -1.61 14.14
CA HIS A 129 -5.47 -1.09 13.09
C HIS A 129 -6.78 -1.88 12.99
N HIS A 130 -7.87 -1.19 12.66
CA HIS A 130 -9.22 -1.77 12.65
C HIS A 130 -9.77 -2.06 11.27
N ASP A 131 -9.13 -1.54 10.22
CA ASP A 131 -9.40 -1.97 8.86
C ASP A 131 -8.91 -3.42 8.65
N SER A 132 -9.12 -3.92 7.44
CA SER A 132 -8.76 -5.29 7.09
C SER A 132 -8.35 -5.36 5.64
N ALA A 133 -7.32 -6.15 5.35
CA ALA A 133 -6.85 -6.42 4.00
C ALA A 133 -7.99 -6.71 3.02
N LEU A 134 -7.77 -6.27 1.79
CA LEU A 134 -8.51 -6.80 0.66
C LEU A 134 -8.07 -8.24 0.39
N GLN A 135 -8.99 -9.12 0.02
CA GLN A 135 -8.63 -10.51 -0.28
C GLN A 135 -7.67 -10.57 -1.48
N PHE A 136 -6.46 -11.07 -1.23
CA PHE A 136 -5.52 -11.43 -2.29
C PHE A 136 -5.97 -12.73 -2.94
N ASN A 137 -6.49 -12.63 -4.17
CA ASN A 137 -7.06 -13.75 -4.90
C ASN A 137 -6.01 -14.84 -5.17
N LEU A 138 -4.79 -14.45 -5.55
CA LEU A 138 -3.72 -15.41 -5.81
C LEU A 138 -3.36 -16.21 -4.55
N LEU A 139 -3.22 -15.55 -3.39
CA LEU A 139 -2.96 -16.25 -2.14
C LEU A 139 -4.12 -17.20 -1.76
N ARG A 140 -5.37 -16.76 -1.97
CA ARG A 140 -6.55 -17.59 -1.67
C ARG A 140 -6.54 -18.90 -2.46
N TYR A 141 -6.29 -18.83 -3.77
CA TYR A 141 -6.44 -19.95 -4.69
C TYR A 141 -5.15 -20.75 -4.90
N LEU A 142 -4.00 -20.09 -5.03
CA LEU A 142 -2.71 -20.74 -5.33
C LEU A 142 -1.87 -21.07 -4.09
N LYS A 143 -2.26 -20.58 -2.91
CA LYS A 143 -1.45 -20.70 -1.68
C LYS A 143 -0.03 -20.20 -1.98
N LEU A 144 1.01 -20.96 -1.64
CA LEU A 144 2.41 -20.61 -1.90
C LEU A 144 2.73 -20.32 -3.38
N GLY A 145 1.94 -20.84 -4.32
CA GLY A 145 2.11 -20.54 -5.74
C GLY A 145 1.96 -19.06 -6.09
N TYR A 146 1.30 -18.26 -5.23
CA TYR A 146 1.20 -16.81 -5.43
C TYR A 146 2.58 -16.11 -5.42
N VAL A 147 3.53 -16.65 -4.64
CA VAL A 147 4.89 -16.10 -4.52
C VAL A 147 5.61 -16.22 -5.86
N VAL A 148 5.46 -17.37 -6.54
CA VAL A 148 6.03 -17.60 -7.87
C VAL A 148 5.47 -16.59 -8.87
N ILE A 149 4.16 -16.35 -8.85
CA ILE A 149 3.51 -15.39 -9.74
C ILE A 149 4.00 -13.95 -9.49
N ILE A 150 4.16 -13.55 -8.22
CA ILE A 150 4.70 -12.22 -7.88
C ILE A 150 6.14 -12.07 -8.39
N PHE A 151 7.03 -13.01 -8.09
CA PHE A 151 8.42 -12.92 -8.53
C PHE A 151 8.58 -13.03 -10.03
N LEU A 152 7.73 -13.80 -10.70
CA LEU A 152 7.69 -13.86 -12.16
C LEU A 152 7.28 -12.51 -12.77
N GLY A 153 6.27 -11.85 -12.20
CA GLY A 153 5.84 -10.52 -12.64
C GLY A 153 6.90 -9.45 -12.40
N LEU A 154 7.48 -9.40 -11.20
CA LEU A 154 8.57 -8.47 -10.87
C LEU A 154 9.81 -8.74 -11.71
N GLY A 155 10.20 -10.00 -11.88
CA GLY A 155 11.31 -10.40 -12.74
C GLY A 155 11.10 -9.95 -14.19
N THR A 156 9.89 -10.17 -14.73
CA THR A 156 9.52 -9.70 -16.07
C THR A 156 9.64 -8.18 -16.19
N LEU A 157 9.13 -7.43 -15.21
CA LEU A 157 9.24 -5.96 -15.16
C LEU A 157 10.70 -5.50 -15.20
N PHE A 158 11.54 -6.00 -14.29
CA PHE A 158 12.93 -5.55 -14.18
C PHE A 158 13.79 -5.98 -15.38
N ILE A 159 13.63 -7.23 -15.83
CA ILE A 159 14.35 -7.73 -17.02
C ILE A 159 13.93 -6.91 -18.25
N TRP A 160 12.63 -6.68 -18.45
CA TRP A 160 12.16 -5.89 -19.58
C TRP A 160 12.65 -4.45 -19.53
N MET A 161 12.64 -3.81 -18.35
CA MET A 161 13.16 -2.45 -18.19
C MET A 161 14.62 -2.35 -18.65
N ILE A 162 15.49 -3.26 -18.20
CA ILE A 162 16.91 -3.29 -18.60
C ILE A 162 17.05 -3.52 -20.10
N ILE A 163 16.35 -4.53 -20.63
CA ILE A 163 16.43 -4.89 -22.04
C ILE A 163 15.93 -3.77 -22.95
N SER A 164 14.86 -3.08 -22.58
CA SER A 164 14.33 -1.95 -23.35
C SER A 164 15.34 -0.81 -23.50
N ILE A 165 16.16 -0.55 -22.46
CA ILE A 165 17.24 0.44 -22.50
C ILE A 165 18.38 -0.03 -23.40
N VAL A 166 18.77 -1.31 -23.32
CA VAL A 166 19.80 -1.89 -24.20
C VAL A 166 19.35 -1.81 -25.66
N ILE A 167 18.10 -2.18 -25.96
CA ILE A 167 17.52 -2.08 -27.30
C ILE A 167 17.49 -0.62 -27.77
N PHE A 168 17.12 0.33 -26.90
CA PHE A 168 17.15 1.75 -27.22
C PHE A 168 18.55 2.18 -27.70
N ILE A 169 19.60 1.80 -26.96
CA ILE A 169 21.00 2.10 -27.32
C ILE A 169 21.36 1.47 -28.66
N LEU A 170 21.05 0.18 -28.87
CA LEU A 170 21.36 -0.51 -30.11
C LEU A 170 20.70 0.16 -31.31
N ILE A 171 19.39 0.46 -31.22
CA ILE A 171 18.66 1.13 -32.29
C ILE A 171 19.22 2.54 -32.52
N PHE A 172 19.55 3.28 -31.47
CA PHE A 172 20.09 4.64 -31.60
C PHE A 172 21.40 4.68 -32.41
N PHE A 173 22.23 3.65 -32.28
CA PHE A 173 23.48 3.49 -33.05
C PHE A 173 23.34 2.64 -34.32
N ASP A 174 22.10 2.34 -34.74
CA ASP A 174 21.78 1.49 -35.90
C ASP A 174 22.46 0.11 -35.87
N LEU A 175 22.56 -0.47 -34.67
CA LEU A 175 23.11 -1.79 -34.42
C LEU A 175 22.03 -2.87 -34.43
N GLU A 176 22.45 -4.13 -34.64
CA GLU A 176 21.53 -5.27 -34.68
C GLU A 176 20.93 -5.59 -33.30
N TYR A 177 19.60 -5.81 -33.27
CA TYR A 177 18.84 -6.10 -32.06
C TYR A 177 17.95 -7.36 -32.15
N THR A 178 18.09 -8.16 -33.22
CA THR A 178 17.25 -9.35 -33.50
C THR A 178 17.24 -10.35 -32.34
N LEU A 179 18.40 -10.56 -31.70
CA LEU A 179 18.52 -11.42 -30.52
C LEU A 179 17.57 -10.97 -29.39
N PHE A 180 17.51 -9.66 -29.13
CA PHE A 180 16.65 -9.09 -28.10
C PHE A 180 15.18 -9.13 -28.47
N TYR A 181 14.85 -9.10 -29.76
CA TYR A 181 13.48 -9.32 -30.22
C TYR A 181 12.98 -10.72 -29.83
N ASN A 182 13.74 -11.76 -30.20
CA ASN A 182 13.39 -13.15 -29.87
C ASN A 182 13.34 -13.38 -28.36
N PHE A 183 14.31 -12.82 -27.61
CA PHE A 183 14.30 -12.89 -26.16
C PHE A 183 13.04 -12.23 -25.56
N THR A 184 12.65 -11.06 -26.07
CA THR A 184 11.47 -10.35 -25.57
C THR A 184 10.17 -11.12 -25.85
N VAL A 185 10.07 -11.81 -26.98
CA VAL A 185 8.94 -12.72 -27.26
C VAL A 185 8.86 -13.82 -26.20
N ILE A 186 9.97 -14.48 -25.89
CA ILE A 186 10.04 -15.54 -24.86
C ILE A 186 9.67 -14.97 -23.49
N LEU A 187 10.26 -13.83 -23.11
CA LEU A 187 9.99 -13.15 -21.85
C LEU A 187 8.50 -12.80 -21.72
N PHE A 188 7.88 -12.29 -22.79
CA PHE A 188 6.47 -11.95 -22.79
C PHE A 188 5.59 -13.20 -22.61
N ILE A 189 5.85 -14.28 -23.34
CA ILE A 189 5.11 -15.54 -23.21
C ILE A 189 5.22 -16.09 -21.78
N ILE A 190 6.41 -16.08 -21.20
CA ILE A 190 6.66 -16.50 -19.82
C ILE A 190 5.97 -15.57 -18.81
N GLY A 191 5.91 -14.27 -19.10
CA GLY A 191 5.30 -13.25 -18.25
C GLY A 191 3.76 -13.23 -18.27
N ILE A 192 3.11 -13.73 -19.32
CA ILE A 192 1.63 -13.70 -19.48
C ILE A 192 0.89 -14.28 -18.26
N PRO A 193 1.22 -15.48 -17.74
CA PRO A 193 0.57 -16.01 -16.54
C PRO A 193 0.67 -15.06 -15.34
N ALA A 194 1.82 -14.40 -15.18
CA ALA A 194 2.01 -13.43 -14.11
C ALA A 194 1.19 -12.16 -14.32
N PHE A 195 1.16 -11.62 -15.53
CA PHE A 195 0.37 -10.44 -15.86
C PHE A 195 -1.13 -10.69 -15.64
N ILE A 196 -1.65 -11.83 -16.09
CA ILE A 196 -3.05 -12.21 -15.85
C ILE A 196 -3.30 -12.35 -14.35
N GLY A 197 -2.45 -13.12 -13.64
CA GLY A 197 -2.62 -13.37 -12.21
C GLY A 197 -2.60 -12.08 -11.38
N LEU A 198 -1.63 -11.20 -11.64
CA LEU A 198 -1.46 -9.94 -10.92
C LEU A 198 -2.51 -8.90 -11.30
N PHE A 199 -3.04 -8.92 -12.53
CA PHE A 199 -4.14 -8.03 -12.91
C PHE A 199 -5.40 -8.31 -12.08
N PHE A 200 -5.63 -9.58 -11.75
CA PHE A 200 -6.70 -10.05 -10.87
C PHE A 200 -6.26 -10.25 -9.42
N PHE A 201 -5.15 -9.63 -8.99
CA PHE A 201 -4.59 -9.80 -7.64
C PHE A 201 -5.63 -9.55 -6.54
N VAL A 202 -6.44 -8.49 -6.71
CA VAL A 202 -7.56 -8.15 -5.83
C VAL A 202 -8.84 -7.98 -6.63
N SER A 203 -9.97 -8.40 -6.08
CA SER A 203 -11.29 -8.22 -6.68
C SER A 203 -11.76 -6.75 -6.64
N SER A 204 -12.51 -6.32 -7.64
CA SER A 204 -13.06 -4.96 -7.68
C SER A 204 -14.22 -4.80 -6.69
N GLY A 205 -14.33 -3.62 -6.07
CA GLY A 205 -15.43 -3.25 -5.18
C GLY A 205 -15.54 -4.12 -3.92
N GLU A 206 -16.77 -4.27 -3.42
CA GLU A 206 -17.09 -5.02 -2.19
C GLU A 206 -16.70 -6.51 -2.26
N LYS A 207 -16.53 -7.07 -3.47
CA LYS A 207 -16.15 -8.48 -3.66
C LYS A 207 -14.80 -8.83 -3.02
N ALA A 208 -13.94 -7.84 -2.76
CA ALA A 208 -12.67 -8.02 -2.08
C ALA A 208 -12.74 -7.95 -0.54
N ASN A 209 -13.86 -7.48 0.03
CA ASN A 209 -14.06 -7.33 1.47
C ASN A 209 -14.44 -8.69 2.11
N LYS A 210 -13.51 -9.64 2.08
CA LYS A 210 -13.73 -11.02 2.56
C LYS A 210 -12.82 -11.42 3.72
N VAL A 211 -11.77 -10.65 3.99
CA VAL A 211 -10.80 -10.97 5.04
C VAL A 211 -11.33 -10.42 6.38
N PRO A 212 -11.46 -11.25 7.43
CA PRO A 212 -11.97 -10.82 8.72
C PRO A 212 -10.95 -10.00 9.53
N GLY A 213 -9.66 -10.06 9.18
CA GLY A 213 -8.59 -9.32 9.84
C GLY A 213 -8.41 -9.65 11.33
N ALA A 214 -8.54 -10.93 11.68
CA ALA A 214 -8.52 -11.37 13.08
C ALA A 214 -7.12 -11.22 13.71
N ILE A 215 -6.08 -11.73 13.03
CA ILE A 215 -4.69 -11.54 13.44
C ILE A 215 -4.20 -10.16 13.00
N ASP A 216 -4.49 -9.79 11.75
CA ASP A 216 -4.11 -8.53 11.11
C ASP A 216 -5.34 -7.62 10.91
N ASN A 217 -5.68 -6.73 11.86
CA ASN A 217 -4.97 -6.49 13.12
C ASN A 217 -5.89 -6.35 14.35
N LEU A 218 -7.09 -6.96 14.29
CA LEU A 218 -8.01 -6.96 15.44
C LEU A 218 -7.42 -7.57 16.71
N SER A 219 -6.45 -8.47 16.58
CA SER A 219 -5.73 -9.04 17.73
C SER A 219 -5.05 -7.94 18.56
N ALA A 220 -4.34 -7.01 17.92
CA ALA A 220 -3.73 -5.87 18.60
C ALA A 220 -4.80 -4.88 19.10
N VAL A 221 -5.88 -4.66 18.34
CA VAL A 221 -7.02 -3.85 18.80
C VAL A 221 -7.62 -4.43 20.09
N ALA A 222 -7.74 -5.76 20.19
CA ALA A 222 -8.21 -6.41 21.42
C ALA A 222 -7.23 -6.21 22.58
N VAL A 223 -5.91 -6.27 22.32
CA VAL A 223 -4.87 -6.00 23.32
C VAL A 223 -4.93 -4.57 23.83
N ILE A 224 -5.03 -3.55 22.96
CA ILE A 224 -5.11 -2.15 23.42
C ILE A 224 -6.39 -1.89 24.24
N LEU A 225 -7.52 -2.50 23.86
CA LEU A 225 -8.76 -2.39 24.64
C LEU A 225 -8.64 -3.08 26.00
N GLY A 226 -7.99 -4.25 26.05
CA GLY A 226 -7.69 -4.98 27.28
C GLY A 226 -6.74 -4.18 28.19
N LEU A 227 -5.71 -3.57 27.61
CA LEU A 227 -4.77 -2.72 28.34
C LEU A 227 -5.47 -1.51 28.96
N GLY A 228 -6.36 -0.85 28.23
CA GLY A 228 -7.19 0.23 28.78
C GLY A 228 -8.01 -0.22 30.00
N LYS A 229 -8.65 -1.41 29.93
CA LYS A 229 -9.40 -2.00 31.04
C LYS A 229 -8.50 -2.28 32.25
N TYR A 230 -7.31 -2.84 32.02
CA TYR A 230 -6.34 -3.13 33.06
C TYR A 230 -5.82 -1.86 33.75
N LEU A 231 -5.39 -0.86 32.97
CA LEU A 231 -4.85 0.40 33.48
C LEU A 231 -5.91 1.24 34.22
N LYS A 232 -7.19 1.13 33.84
CA LYS A 232 -8.28 1.78 34.58
C LYS A 232 -8.35 1.35 36.03
N THR A 233 -8.12 0.05 36.32
CA THR A 233 -8.14 -0.50 37.68
C THR A 233 -6.77 -0.48 38.36
N HIS A 234 -5.69 -0.22 37.60
CA HIS A 234 -4.31 -0.19 38.09
C HIS A 234 -3.62 1.16 37.85
N LYS A 235 -4.33 2.29 38.07
CA LYS A 235 -3.80 3.64 37.79
C LYS A 235 -2.49 3.99 38.51
N GLN A 236 -2.10 3.23 39.53
CA GLN A 236 -0.83 3.34 40.25
C GLN A 236 0.39 2.87 39.43
N THR A 237 0.18 2.06 38.38
CA THR A 237 1.27 1.59 37.51
C THR A 237 1.67 2.63 36.47
N ILE A 238 0.84 3.66 36.27
CA ILE A 238 1.11 4.76 35.32
C ILE A 238 1.93 5.83 36.04
N LEU A 239 3.13 6.09 35.52
CA LEU A 239 4.00 7.15 36.03
C LEU A 239 3.34 8.53 35.81
N ASN A 240 3.48 9.43 36.79
CA ASN A 240 2.77 10.71 36.81
C ASN A 240 3.04 11.62 35.61
N ASN A 241 4.20 11.49 34.96
CA ASN A 241 4.68 12.30 33.86
C ASN A 241 4.47 11.66 32.47
N ILE A 242 3.76 10.53 32.40
CA ILE A 242 3.51 9.77 31.17
C ILE A 242 2.04 9.86 30.78
N GLU A 243 1.79 10.23 29.52
CA GLU A 243 0.50 10.01 28.87
C GLU A 243 0.55 8.71 28.08
N ILE A 244 -0.47 7.87 28.21
CA ILE A 244 -0.62 6.65 27.42
C ILE A 244 -1.68 6.89 26.36
N ARG A 245 -1.34 6.62 25.09
CA ARG A 245 -2.27 6.66 23.97
C ARG A 245 -2.56 5.25 23.49
N LEU A 246 -3.83 4.89 23.47
CA LEU A 246 -4.34 3.64 22.91
C LEU A 246 -4.97 3.99 21.57
N ILE A 247 -4.31 3.62 20.47
CA ILE A 247 -4.69 4.08 19.14
C ILE A 247 -5.09 2.90 18.25
N SER A 248 -6.24 3.02 17.61
CA SER A 248 -6.62 2.15 16.50
C SER A 248 -6.61 2.96 15.21
N PHE A 249 -5.60 2.75 14.37
CA PHE A 249 -5.49 3.42 13.08
C PHE A 249 -6.49 2.85 12.07
N GLY A 250 -7.00 3.73 11.21
CA GLY A 250 -7.74 3.34 10.01
C GLY A 250 -6.83 3.32 8.79
N CYS A 251 -7.21 2.57 7.77
CA CYS A 251 -6.52 2.54 6.47
C CYS A 251 -5.02 2.18 6.56
N GLU A 252 -4.64 1.26 7.44
CA GLU A 252 -3.29 0.66 7.41
C GLU A 252 -3.09 -0.12 6.10
N GLU A 253 -4.09 -0.90 5.71
CA GLU A 253 -4.09 -1.79 4.54
C GLU A 253 -4.22 -1.03 3.22
N ALA A 254 -4.44 0.29 3.31
CA ALA A 254 -4.47 1.23 2.21
C ALA A 254 -3.16 2.03 2.09
N GLY A 255 -2.07 1.55 2.70
CA GLY A 255 -0.76 2.19 2.63
C GLY A 255 -0.49 3.11 3.81
N LEU A 256 -0.75 2.63 5.03
CA LEU A 256 -0.43 3.28 6.32
C LEU A 256 -1.10 4.65 6.50
N ARG A 257 -2.21 4.92 5.80
CA ARG A 257 -2.74 6.28 5.63
C ARG A 257 -3.16 6.88 6.97
N GLY A 258 -3.82 6.13 7.84
CA GLY A 258 -4.21 6.63 9.16
C GLY A 258 -3.02 7.03 10.02
N ALA A 259 -1.98 6.21 10.08
CA ALA A 259 -0.77 6.52 10.85
C ALA A 259 -0.06 7.77 10.30
N TYR A 260 0.07 7.90 8.97
CA TYR A 260 0.64 9.11 8.35
C TYR A 260 -0.15 10.37 8.73
N ARG A 261 -1.48 10.33 8.67
CA ARG A 261 -2.34 11.47 9.01
C ARG A 261 -2.24 11.83 10.50
N TYR A 262 -2.16 10.83 11.37
CA TYR A 262 -1.96 11.04 12.80
C TYR A 262 -0.62 11.73 13.09
N VAL A 263 0.48 11.17 12.58
CA VAL A 263 1.83 11.74 12.79
C VAL A 263 1.90 13.15 12.22
N THR A 264 1.31 13.40 11.04
CA THR A 264 1.28 14.73 10.44
C THR A 264 0.55 15.74 11.33
N ARG A 265 -0.60 15.35 11.89
CA ARG A 265 -1.41 16.21 12.78
C ARG A 265 -0.74 16.48 14.13
N HIS A 266 -0.01 15.51 14.67
CA HIS A 266 0.56 15.55 16.01
C HIS A 266 2.08 15.70 16.07
N LEU A 267 2.76 15.97 14.94
CA LEU A 267 4.22 15.86 14.83
C LEU A 267 4.98 16.64 15.91
N GLU A 268 4.64 17.91 16.10
CA GLU A 268 5.32 18.78 17.05
C GLU A 268 5.06 18.36 18.50
N GLU A 269 3.84 17.90 18.80
CA GLU A 269 3.49 17.36 20.12
C GLU A 269 4.26 16.07 20.42
N LEU A 270 4.32 15.15 19.45
CA LEU A 270 5.02 13.87 19.59
C LEU A 270 6.52 14.08 19.79
N LYS A 271 7.14 15.00 19.04
CA LYS A 271 8.55 15.37 19.20
C LYS A 271 8.80 16.02 20.56
N LYS A 272 8.00 17.01 20.95
CA LYS A 272 8.16 17.75 22.21
C LYS A 272 8.10 16.81 23.42
N ASN A 273 7.21 15.83 23.40
CA ASN A 273 6.97 14.92 24.53
C ASN A 273 7.64 13.56 24.32
N ASN A 274 8.75 13.49 23.57
CA ASN A 274 9.56 12.28 23.36
C ASN A 274 8.72 11.00 23.18
N ALA A 275 7.78 11.05 22.22
CA ALA A 275 6.81 9.99 22.04
C ALA A 275 7.47 8.69 21.56
N GLU A 276 7.08 7.57 22.17
CA GLU A 276 7.51 6.23 21.78
C GLU A 276 6.29 5.36 21.46
N ILE A 277 6.42 4.52 20.44
CA ILE A 277 5.40 3.53 20.07
C ILE A 277 5.87 2.13 20.48
N ILE A 278 4.96 1.34 21.03
CA ILE A 278 5.15 -0.05 21.47
C ILE A 278 4.20 -0.95 20.70
#